data_AF-A2FKM4-F1
#
_entry.id   AF-A2FKM4-F1
#
_cell.length_a   1.000
_cell.length_b   1.000
_cell.length_c   1.000
_cell.angle_alpha   90.00
_cell.angle_beta   90.00
_cell.angle_gamma   90.00
#
_symmetry.space_group_name_H-M   'P 1'
#
loop_
_entity.id
_entity.type
_entity.pdbx_description
1 polymer ?
#
loop_
_entity_poly.entity_id
_entity_poly.type
_entity_poly.pdbx_seq_one_letter_code
_entity_poly.pdbx_strand_id
1 'polypeptide(L)'
;MSLMSFEVPTSPNLRTITPLSGDSGLASIWKSSSNDLFTAPSSPEVSTSSILSVMCMNVPRTPKKSLYVPPRIESPKPKKSKPKAVDYIYSSVSFTSSENPIFDDVYLKEKTFVYKGMENQEFAWSDFKRIVPQAEQSVVATSNLVFYFKKDNAYGKALTSSAQSKLDKACGDSSDISIEIAVKILDDMAKSEKFLIYSTSSFNYSTVTPIIKKYIKMGSQSGPLHRHIFSGYLFPTLIDALQRVYEDEKAIKKYMVSLH
;
A
#
# COMPACT_ATOMS: atom_id res chain seq x y z
N MET A 1 -57.08 0.44 -12.68
CA MET A 1 -57.13 -0.47 -11.52
C MET A 1 -56.85 -1.88 -12.01
N SER A 2 -55.69 -2.44 -11.70
CA SER A 2 -55.54 -3.85 -11.32
C SER A 2 -54.08 -4.04 -10.88
N LEU A 3 -53.93 -4.39 -9.60
CA LEU A 3 -52.68 -4.70 -8.93
C LEU A 3 -52.18 -6.07 -9.41
N MET A 4 -50.88 -6.20 -9.67
CA MET A 4 -50.22 -7.51 -9.70
C MET A 4 -49.42 -7.68 -8.42
N SER A 5 -49.86 -8.66 -7.63
CA SER A 5 -49.32 -9.10 -6.36
C SER A 5 -48.07 -9.94 -6.57
N PHE A 6 -47.08 -9.73 -5.69
CA PHE A 6 -45.91 -10.59 -5.51
C PHE A 6 -46.29 -11.80 -4.64
N GLU A 7 -45.90 -13.00 -5.07
CA GLU A 7 -45.88 -14.20 -4.24
C GLU A 7 -44.45 -14.72 -4.05
N VAL A 8 -44.10 -14.95 -2.78
CA VAL A 8 -42.97 -15.74 -2.24
C VAL A 8 -43.66 -16.69 -1.25
N PRO A 9 -43.44 -18.03 -1.26
CA PRO A 9 -42.33 -18.67 -0.52
C PRO A 9 -41.87 -20.00 -1.17
N THR A 10 -40.82 -20.73 -0.77
CA THR A 10 -40.51 -21.31 0.54
C THR A 10 -39.14 -22.03 0.47
N SER A 11 -38.47 -22.11 1.61
CA SER A 11 -37.14 -22.66 1.90
C SER A 11 -36.99 -24.19 1.73
N PRO A 12 -35.74 -24.69 1.60
CA PRO A 12 -35.43 -26.08 1.93
C PRO A 12 -34.48 -26.22 3.14
N ASN A 13 -34.99 -26.92 4.15
CA ASN A 13 -34.37 -27.95 4.99
C ASN A 13 -32.91 -27.76 5.49
N LEU A 14 -32.82 -27.41 6.77
CA LEU A 14 -31.68 -27.66 7.65
C LEU A 14 -31.60 -29.15 8.02
N ARG A 15 -30.46 -29.78 7.75
CA ARG A 15 -30.06 -31.03 8.40
C ARG A 15 -29.07 -30.73 9.52
N THR A 16 -29.45 -31.14 10.72
CA THR A 16 -28.69 -31.18 11.97
C THR A 16 -27.50 -32.13 11.88
N ILE A 17 -26.28 -31.66 12.18
CA ILE A 17 -25.20 -32.47 12.79
C ILE A 17 -24.32 -31.56 13.68
N THR A 18 -24.33 -31.82 14.98
CA THR A 18 -23.23 -31.61 15.94
C THR A 18 -22.92 -33.00 16.53
N PRO A 19 -21.74 -33.31 17.12
CA PRO A 19 -20.70 -32.40 17.64
C PRO A 19 -19.24 -32.82 17.31
N LEU A 20 -18.25 -31.96 17.56
CA LEU A 20 -17.17 -32.17 18.54
C LEU A 20 -16.09 -31.07 18.45
N SER A 21 -15.49 -30.82 19.61
CA SER A 21 -14.43 -29.88 19.94
C SER A 21 -13.19 -29.91 19.04
N GLY A 22 -12.50 -28.77 18.93
CA GLY A 22 -11.04 -28.77 18.83
C GLY A 22 -10.46 -27.83 17.77
N ASP A 23 -9.95 -26.69 18.27
CA ASP A 23 -8.74 -26.00 17.83
C ASP A 23 -8.58 -25.47 16.39
N SER A 24 -8.74 -24.15 16.33
CA SER A 24 -7.88 -23.18 15.65
C SER A 24 -6.66 -23.73 14.90
N GLY A 25 -6.76 -23.71 13.56
CA GLY A 25 -5.70 -23.98 12.59
C GLY A 25 -4.58 -22.92 12.56
N LEU A 26 -3.89 -22.73 13.69
CA LEU A 26 -2.61 -22.03 13.77
C LEU A 26 -1.52 -22.83 14.52
N ALA A 27 -1.81 -24.05 14.99
CA ALA A 27 -0.88 -24.88 15.76
C ALA A 27 -0.14 -25.98 14.95
N SER A 28 -0.16 -25.91 13.61
CA SER A 28 0.40 -26.98 12.73
C SER A 28 1.84 -26.76 12.25
N ILE A 29 2.55 -25.73 12.72
CA ILE A 29 3.91 -25.42 12.22
C ILE A 29 5.03 -26.09 13.05
N TRP A 30 4.73 -26.66 14.22
CA TRP A 30 5.77 -27.10 15.17
C TRP A 30 5.68 -28.55 15.67
N LYS A 31 5.00 -29.46 14.96
CA LYS A 31 4.99 -30.89 15.35
C LYS A 31 5.18 -31.85 14.19
N SER A 32 6.43 -32.29 14.03
CA SER A 32 6.87 -33.58 13.47
C SER A 32 8.22 -33.83 14.18
N SER A 33 8.48 -34.91 14.93
CA SER A 33 8.13 -36.30 14.72
C SER A 33 8.08 -37.10 16.04
N SER A 34 6.99 -37.84 16.20
CA SER A 34 6.81 -39.23 16.70
C SER A 34 7.74 -39.87 17.76
N ASN A 35 7.10 -40.31 18.86
CA ASN A 35 7.03 -41.67 19.49
C ASN A 35 8.31 -42.52 19.65
N ASP A 36 8.51 -43.35 20.69
CA ASP A 36 7.79 -43.70 21.92
C ASP A 36 8.79 -44.45 22.84
N LEU A 37 8.52 -44.34 24.15
CA LEU A 37 8.79 -45.23 25.29
C LEU A 37 10.08 -46.09 25.44
N PHE A 38 10.62 -45.93 26.65
CA PHE A 38 11.67 -46.67 27.35
C PHE A 38 11.38 -48.17 27.57
N THR A 39 12.40 -49.02 27.34
CA THR A 39 12.78 -50.10 28.28
C THR A 39 14.27 -50.47 28.06
N ALA A 40 15.02 -50.64 29.14
CA ALA A 40 16.38 -51.22 29.21
C ALA A 40 16.39 -52.24 30.39
N PRO A 41 17.44 -53.03 30.71
CA PRO A 41 18.77 -53.21 30.08
C PRO A 41 19.25 -54.70 29.97
N SER A 42 20.34 -54.96 29.23
CA SER A 42 21.33 -56.02 29.57
C SER A 42 22.59 -55.93 28.67
N SER A 43 23.76 -55.74 29.28
CA SER A 43 25.11 -55.99 28.72
C SER A 43 25.48 -57.49 28.87
N PRO A 44 26.69 -58.01 28.50
CA PRO A 44 27.81 -57.54 27.67
C PRO A 44 28.27 -58.58 26.59
N GLU A 45 29.43 -58.36 25.94
CA GLU A 45 30.34 -59.27 25.17
C GLU A 45 30.63 -58.74 23.74
N VAL A 46 31.79 -58.11 23.47
CA VAL A 46 33.13 -58.68 23.16
C VAL A 46 33.03 -59.65 21.96
N SER A 47 33.55 -59.37 20.76
CA SER A 47 34.97 -59.42 20.42
C SER A 47 35.24 -58.97 18.96
N THR A 48 36.47 -58.46 18.74
CA THR A 48 37.32 -58.63 17.53
C THR A 48 37.00 -57.93 16.22
N SER A 49 37.63 -56.75 16.07
CA SER A 49 38.62 -56.37 15.04
C SER A 49 38.64 -57.14 13.70
N SER A 50 38.61 -56.41 12.57
CA SER A 50 39.53 -56.67 11.45
C SER A 50 39.58 -55.54 10.40
N ILE A 51 40.66 -54.76 10.47
CA ILE A 51 41.56 -54.37 9.35
C ILE A 51 41.04 -53.44 8.24
N LEU A 52 39.74 -53.37 7.91
CA LEU A 52 39.27 -52.59 6.75
C LEU A 52 39.02 -51.09 7.02
N SER A 53 38.88 -50.65 8.28
CA SER A 53 38.63 -49.23 8.59
C SER A 53 39.89 -48.36 8.68
N VAL A 54 41.08 -48.96 8.64
CA VAL A 54 42.36 -48.23 8.81
C VAL A 54 42.95 -47.75 7.48
N MET A 55 42.42 -48.16 6.31
CA MET A 55 43.03 -47.87 5.00
C MET A 55 42.35 -46.78 4.15
N CYS A 56 41.30 -46.10 4.63
CA CYS A 56 40.66 -45.01 3.86
C CYS A 56 40.96 -43.59 4.40
N MET A 57 41.96 -43.43 5.27
CA MET A 57 42.38 -42.12 5.82
C MET A 57 43.43 -41.39 4.97
N ASN A 58 43.49 -41.63 3.65
CA ASN A 58 44.35 -40.88 2.73
C ASN A 58 43.51 -40.07 1.74
N VAL A 59 42.83 -39.04 2.23
CA VAL A 59 42.49 -37.88 1.39
C VAL A 59 43.51 -36.79 1.71
N PRO A 60 44.37 -36.39 0.77
CA PRO A 60 45.32 -35.31 1.00
C PRO A 60 44.55 -34.02 1.28
N ARG A 61 44.54 -33.59 2.55
CA ARG A 61 44.11 -32.25 2.95
C ARG A 61 45.12 -31.25 2.38
N THR A 62 44.91 -30.81 1.14
CA THR A 62 45.59 -29.63 0.62
C THR A 62 45.29 -28.46 1.56
N PRO A 63 46.30 -27.74 2.10
CA PRO A 63 46.04 -26.56 2.91
C PRO A 63 45.36 -25.52 2.01
N LYS A 64 44.12 -25.15 2.35
CA LYS A 64 43.47 -23.98 1.74
C LYS A 64 44.32 -22.77 2.12
N LYS A 65 45.15 -22.28 1.18
CA LYS A 65 45.74 -20.94 1.28
C LYS A 65 44.56 -19.98 1.43
N SER A 66 44.34 -19.47 2.63
CA SER A 66 43.45 -18.32 2.80
C SER A 66 44.14 -17.16 2.10
N LEU A 67 43.67 -16.80 0.91
CA LEU A 67 44.01 -15.51 0.34
C LEU A 67 43.60 -14.47 1.38
N TYR A 68 44.58 -13.74 1.89
CA TYR A 68 44.33 -12.57 2.71
C TYR A 68 43.49 -11.62 1.85
N VAL A 69 42.21 -11.46 2.20
CA VAL A 69 41.36 -10.41 1.65
C VAL A 69 41.52 -9.24 2.62
N PRO A 70 42.15 -8.12 2.20
CA PRO A 70 42.25 -6.95 3.06
C PRO A 70 40.85 -6.56 3.54
N PRO A 71 40.67 -6.15 4.81
CA PRO A 71 39.40 -5.66 5.30
C PRO A 71 38.97 -4.52 4.39
N ARG A 72 37.83 -4.69 3.71
CA ARG A 72 37.26 -3.62 2.89
C ARG A 72 36.98 -2.47 3.85
N ILE A 73 37.71 -1.36 3.67
CA ILE A 73 37.33 -0.09 4.26
C ILE A 73 35.97 0.22 3.63
N GLU A 74 34.90 -0.07 4.34
CA GLU A 74 33.56 0.36 3.96
C GLU A 74 33.60 1.88 4.01
N SER A 75 33.81 2.50 2.86
CA SER A 75 33.65 3.93 2.70
C SER A 75 32.27 4.27 3.26
N PRO A 76 32.14 5.27 4.14
CA PRO A 76 30.86 5.61 4.72
C PRO A 76 29.91 5.88 3.56
N LYS A 77 28.95 4.97 3.36
CA LYS A 77 27.92 5.13 2.33
C LYS A 77 27.31 6.50 2.61
N PRO A 78 27.31 7.43 1.64
CA PRO A 78 26.70 8.73 1.84
C PRO A 78 25.28 8.47 2.36
N LYS A 79 24.97 9.06 3.52
CA LYS A 79 23.64 8.95 4.11
C LYS A 79 22.67 9.57 3.12
N LYS A 80 22.10 8.75 2.23
CA LYS A 80 21.00 9.16 1.36
C LYS A 80 19.95 9.76 2.28
N SER A 81 19.60 11.02 2.04
CA SER A 81 18.52 11.68 2.76
C SER A 81 17.29 10.77 2.65
N LYS A 82 16.70 10.42 3.80
CA LYS A 82 15.46 9.65 3.77
C LYS A 82 14.42 10.54 3.09
N PRO A 83 13.80 10.10 1.98
CA PRO A 83 12.76 10.89 1.34
C PRO A 83 11.64 11.11 2.37
N LYS A 84 11.20 12.37 2.52
CA LYS A 84 10.01 12.66 3.33
C LYS A 84 8.85 11.84 2.77
N ALA A 85 8.07 11.21 3.63
CA ALA A 85 6.85 10.55 3.20
C ALA A 85 5.90 11.63 2.68
N VAL A 86 5.69 11.66 1.37
CA VAL A 86 4.69 12.53 0.74
C VAL A 86 3.44 11.70 0.56
N ASP A 87 2.37 12.15 1.20
CA ASP A 87 1.03 11.61 0.98
C ASP A 87 0.46 12.25 -0.29
N TYR A 88 -0.07 11.44 -1.20
CA TYR A 88 -0.48 11.90 -2.54
C TYR A 88 -1.98 12.05 -2.68
N ILE A 89 -2.74 11.06 -2.21
CA ILE A 89 -4.20 11.03 -2.31
C ILE A 89 -4.78 10.03 -1.30
N TYR A 90 -5.99 10.30 -0.80
CA TYR A 90 -6.66 9.47 0.20
C TYR A 90 -8.07 9.10 -0.28
N SER A 91 -8.53 7.89 0.04
CA SER A 91 -9.87 7.39 -0.34
C SER A 91 -10.91 7.81 0.66
N SER A 92 -10.49 7.91 1.92
CA SER A 92 -11.38 8.24 3.00
C SER A 92 -10.63 8.82 4.19
N VAL A 93 -11.24 9.81 4.82
CA VAL A 93 -10.79 10.34 6.10
C VAL A 93 -11.95 10.25 7.07
N SER A 94 -11.67 9.78 8.29
CA SER A 94 -12.67 9.71 9.33
C SER A 94 -12.28 10.54 10.54
N PHE A 95 -13.24 11.35 10.96
CA PHE A 95 -13.18 12.20 12.14
C PHE A 95 -14.11 11.61 13.18
N THR A 96 -13.65 11.44 14.42
CA THR A 96 -14.45 10.86 15.51
C THR A 96 -14.30 11.72 16.74
N SER A 97 -15.34 12.48 17.09
CA SER A 97 -15.34 13.39 18.24
C SER A 97 -16.45 13.01 19.23
N SER A 98 -16.32 13.48 20.47
CA SER A 98 -17.41 13.53 21.45
C SER A 98 -18.44 14.60 21.12
N GLU A 99 -18.04 15.65 20.39
CA GLU A 99 -18.95 16.71 19.94
C GLU A 99 -19.34 16.49 18.47
N ASN A 100 -20.39 17.20 18.00
CA ASN A 100 -20.84 17.10 16.62
C ASN A 100 -20.28 18.28 15.79
N PRO A 101 -19.10 18.14 15.16
CA PRO A 101 -18.53 19.21 14.36
C PRO A 101 -19.42 19.51 13.15
N ILE A 102 -19.59 20.81 12.89
CA ILE A 102 -20.26 21.32 11.69
C ILE A 102 -19.19 21.47 10.62
N PHE A 103 -19.44 20.90 9.44
CA PHE A 103 -18.57 21.06 8.29
C PHE A 103 -19.27 21.90 7.25
N ASP A 104 -18.56 22.86 6.67
CA ASP A 104 -19.07 23.66 5.58
C ASP A 104 -19.37 22.79 4.35
N ASP A 105 -20.50 23.07 3.71
CA ASP A 105 -20.91 22.37 2.48
C ASP A 105 -19.96 22.64 1.30
N VAL A 106 -19.06 23.62 1.43
CA VAL A 106 -18.04 23.94 0.42
C VAL A 106 -17.17 22.72 0.13
N TYR A 107 -16.77 21.95 1.15
CA TYR A 107 -15.95 20.76 0.99
C TYR A 107 -16.66 19.61 0.26
N LEU A 108 -18.00 19.61 0.24
CA LEU A 108 -18.81 18.61 -0.47
C LEU A 108 -19.03 18.98 -1.94
N LYS A 109 -18.81 20.24 -2.30
CA LYS A 109 -18.89 20.71 -3.69
C LYS A 109 -17.64 20.40 -4.49
N GLU A 110 -16.53 20.14 -3.82
CA GLU A 110 -15.30 19.69 -4.45
C GLU A 110 -15.48 18.34 -5.15
N LYS A 111 -14.86 18.24 -6.33
CA LYS A 111 -14.95 17.08 -7.21
C LYS A 111 -13.55 16.74 -7.69
N THR A 112 -13.30 15.44 -7.82
CA THR A 112 -12.04 14.93 -8.37
C THR A 112 -12.31 14.32 -9.72
N PHE A 113 -11.53 14.73 -10.72
CA PHE A 113 -11.58 14.19 -12.07
C PHE A 113 -10.60 13.04 -12.18
N VAL A 114 -11.10 11.87 -12.60
CA VAL A 114 -10.40 10.60 -12.46
C VAL A 114 -10.40 9.84 -13.77
N TYR A 115 -9.23 9.39 -14.21
CA TYR A 115 -9.07 8.51 -15.36
C TYR A 115 -8.29 7.26 -14.95
N LYS A 116 -8.84 6.07 -15.26
CA LYS A 116 -8.30 4.77 -14.84
C LYS A 116 -8.34 3.72 -15.97
N GLY A 117 -7.92 4.10 -17.16
CA GLY A 117 -8.03 3.25 -18.35
C GLY A 117 -6.73 3.13 -19.11
N MET A 118 -6.64 2.11 -19.96
CA MET A 118 -5.75 2.14 -21.14
C MET A 118 -6.48 2.77 -22.34
N GLU A 119 -7.81 2.71 -22.34
CA GLU A 119 -8.67 3.20 -23.41
C GLU A 119 -8.63 4.72 -23.51
N ASN A 120 -8.29 5.24 -24.69
CA ASN A 120 -8.15 6.68 -24.93
C ASN A 120 -7.06 7.35 -24.06
N GLN A 121 -6.09 6.59 -23.53
CA GLN A 121 -5.01 7.10 -22.69
C GLN A 121 -4.23 8.22 -23.38
N GLU A 122 -3.95 8.09 -24.68
CA GLU A 122 -3.24 9.11 -25.45
C GLU A 122 -3.99 10.46 -25.44
N PHE A 123 -5.31 10.43 -25.64
CA PHE A 123 -6.13 11.64 -25.65
C PHE A 123 -6.33 12.22 -24.24
N ALA A 124 -6.58 11.37 -23.25
CA ALA A 124 -6.69 11.77 -21.84
C ALA A 124 -5.37 12.41 -21.35
N TRP A 125 -4.24 11.80 -21.70
CA TRP A 125 -2.91 12.27 -21.35
C TRP A 125 -2.54 13.57 -22.06
N SER A 126 -2.80 13.66 -23.37
CA SER A 126 -2.56 14.89 -24.14
C SER A 126 -3.30 16.10 -23.56
N ASP A 127 -4.57 15.92 -23.18
CA ASP A 127 -5.35 16.97 -22.55
C ASP A 127 -4.88 17.27 -21.12
N PHE A 128 -4.52 16.23 -20.35
CA PHE A 128 -3.96 16.39 -19.02
C PHE A 128 -2.67 17.23 -19.02
N LYS A 129 -1.78 17.03 -19.99
CA LYS A 129 -0.55 17.84 -20.13
C LYS A 129 -0.84 19.34 -20.29
N ARG A 130 -1.98 19.68 -20.91
CA ARG A 130 -2.40 21.07 -21.08
C ARG A 130 -2.96 21.67 -19.78
N ILE A 131 -3.66 20.88 -18.97
CA ILE A 131 -4.31 21.37 -17.74
C ILE A 131 -3.43 21.29 -16.49
N VAL A 132 -2.40 20.44 -16.46
CA VAL A 132 -1.56 20.23 -15.27
C VAL A 132 -0.94 21.51 -14.69
N PRO A 133 -0.51 22.52 -15.49
CA PRO A 133 0.04 23.76 -14.92
C PRO A 133 -1.03 24.67 -14.29
N GLN A 134 -2.31 24.45 -14.63
CA GLN A 134 -3.44 25.24 -14.12
C GLN A 134 -4.16 24.56 -12.96
N ALA A 135 -4.00 23.24 -12.83
CA ALA A 135 -4.62 22.48 -11.77
C ALA A 135 -3.95 22.77 -10.43
N GLU A 136 -4.74 22.95 -9.37
CA GLU A 136 -4.21 23.18 -8.03
C GLU A 136 -3.38 21.98 -7.56
N GLN A 137 -3.94 20.79 -7.79
CA GLN A 137 -3.34 19.51 -7.45
C GLN A 137 -3.69 18.45 -8.49
N SER A 138 -2.69 17.65 -8.83
CA SER A 138 -2.85 16.47 -9.69
C SER A 138 -1.97 15.32 -9.23
N VAL A 139 -2.41 14.09 -9.45
CA VAL A 139 -1.60 12.89 -9.26
C VAL A 139 -1.66 12.05 -10.52
N VAL A 140 -0.50 11.62 -11.00
CA VAL A 140 -0.38 10.60 -12.04
C VAL A 140 0.36 9.42 -11.44
N ALA A 141 -0.34 8.31 -11.32
CA ALA A 141 0.25 7.06 -10.87
C ALA A 141 0.37 6.08 -12.04
N THR A 142 1.51 5.40 -12.05
CA THR A 142 1.85 4.29 -12.94
C THR A 142 2.15 3.08 -12.07
N SER A 143 2.49 1.95 -12.69
CA SER A 143 2.82 0.73 -11.95
C SER A 143 4.02 0.87 -11.00
N ASN A 144 4.96 1.76 -11.34
CA ASN A 144 6.25 1.87 -10.65
C ASN A 144 6.58 3.28 -10.14
N LEU A 145 5.89 4.31 -10.63
CA LEU A 145 6.12 5.71 -10.29
C LEU A 145 4.79 6.39 -9.94
N VAL A 146 4.85 7.28 -8.96
CA VAL A 146 3.78 8.22 -8.64
C VAL A 146 4.34 9.63 -8.73
N PHE A 147 3.70 10.48 -9.51
CA PHE A 147 3.98 11.91 -9.58
C PHE A 147 2.82 12.69 -9.00
N TYR A 148 3.15 13.64 -8.14
CA TYR A 148 2.21 14.59 -7.57
C TYR A 148 2.60 15.99 -7.98
N PHE A 149 1.70 16.65 -8.69
CA PHE A 149 1.85 17.99 -9.22
C PHE A 149 1.11 18.95 -8.30
N LYS A 150 1.82 19.99 -7.84
CA LYS A 150 1.26 21.03 -6.99
C LYS A 150 1.83 22.38 -7.41
N LYS A 151 0.96 23.25 -7.94
CA LYS A 151 1.33 24.57 -8.46
C LYS A 151 2.45 24.45 -9.51
N ASP A 152 3.67 24.84 -9.16
CA ASP A 152 4.83 24.89 -10.06
C ASP A 152 5.80 23.71 -9.89
N ASN A 153 5.58 22.85 -8.89
CA ASN A 153 6.48 21.75 -8.55
C ASN A 153 5.81 20.39 -8.73
N ALA A 154 6.62 19.42 -9.14
CA ALA A 154 6.26 18.01 -9.17
C ALA A 154 7.11 17.20 -8.18
N TYR A 155 6.46 16.28 -7.49
CA TYR A 155 7.06 15.35 -6.53
C TYR A 155 6.92 13.94 -7.08
N GLY A 156 8.05 13.33 -7.43
CA GLY A 156 8.11 11.95 -7.90
C GLY A 156 8.48 10.99 -6.78
N LYS A 157 7.82 9.83 -6.73
CA LYS A 157 8.24 8.70 -5.89
C LYS A 157 8.21 7.42 -6.69
N ALA A 158 9.30 6.67 -6.56
CA ALA A 158 9.37 5.32 -7.05
C ALA A 158 8.87 4.30 -6.04
N LEU A 159 8.13 3.32 -6.55
CA LEU A 159 7.65 2.17 -5.82
C LEU A 159 8.67 1.01 -5.87
N THR A 160 9.62 1.05 -6.82
CA THR A 160 10.67 0.04 -7.00
C THR A 160 12.06 0.67 -7.10
N SER A 161 13.10 -0.08 -6.71
CA SER A 161 14.49 0.42 -6.74
C SER A 161 14.99 0.74 -8.16
N SER A 162 14.50 0.01 -9.16
CA SER A 162 14.80 0.25 -10.58
C SER A 162 14.18 1.56 -11.06
N ALA A 163 12.93 1.84 -10.67
CA ALA A 163 12.28 3.12 -10.96
C ALA A 163 12.91 4.28 -10.19
N GLN A 164 13.38 4.07 -8.96
CA GLN A 164 14.12 5.10 -8.21
C GLN A 164 15.40 5.48 -8.96
N SER A 165 16.14 4.49 -9.47
CA SER A 165 17.35 4.75 -10.25
C SER A 165 17.07 5.52 -11.56
N LYS A 166 15.88 5.34 -12.17
CA LYS A 166 15.46 6.13 -13.33
C LYS A 166 15.10 7.57 -12.93
N LEU A 167 14.39 7.73 -11.82
CA LEU A 167 14.00 9.03 -11.29
C LEU A 167 15.22 9.86 -10.87
N ASP A 168 16.16 9.26 -10.13
CA ASP A 168 17.42 9.89 -9.70
C ASP A 168 18.27 10.33 -10.90
N LYS A 169 18.30 9.54 -11.98
CA LYS A 169 19.01 9.91 -13.22
C LYS A 169 18.37 11.10 -13.94
N ALA A 170 17.05 11.21 -13.90
CA ALA A 170 16.31 12.25 -14.60
C ALA A 170 16.26 13.57 -13.81
N CYS A 171 16.28 13.50 -12.47
CA CYS A 171 16.06 14.67 -11.60
C CYS A 171 17.31 15.11 -10.84
N GLY A 172 18.36 14.30 -10.79
CA GLY A 172 19.49 14.53 -9.88
C GLY A 172 19.10 14.30 -8.42
N ASP A 173 19.93 14.75 -7.48
CA ASP A 173 19.69 14.59 -6.03
C ASP A 173 18.57 15.51 -5.48
N SER A 174 17.89 16.32 -6.32
CA SER A 174 16.82 17.20 -5.88
C SER A 174 15.49 16.46 -5.72
N SER A 175 14.80 16.75 -4.61
CA SER A 175 13.47 16.19 -4.33
C SER A 175 12.33 16.95 -5.01
N ASP A 176 12.59 18.18 -5.45
CA ASP A 176 11.70 18.97 -6.28
C ASP A 176 12.07 18.77 -7.76
N ILE A 177 11.06 18.42 -8.57
CA ILE A 177 11.18 18.17 -10.01
C ILE A 177 10.35 19.24 -10.73
N SER A 178 10.87 19.82 -11.82
CA SER A 178 10.05 20.71 -12.64
C SER A 178 8.92 19.94 -13.33
N ILE A 179 7.79 20.60 -13.57
CA ILE A 179 6.63 19.97 -14.21
C ILE A 179 7.00 19.43 -15.59
N GLU A 180 7.83 20.13 -16.37
CA GLU A 180 8.22 19.68 -17.70
C GLU A 180 9.03 18.38 -17.66
N ILE A 181 9.93 18.24 -16.69
CA ILE A 181 10.74 17.02 -16.52
C ILE A 181 9.83 15.85 -16.13
N ALA A 182 8.92 16.06 -15.17
CA ALA A 182 7.97 15.03 -14.75
C ALA A 182 7.06 14.58 -15.91
N VAL A 183 6.55 15.53 -16.70
CA VAL A 183 5.72 15.24 -17.89
C VAL A 183 6.53 14.47 -18.93
N LYS A 184 7.81 14.81 -19.15
CA LYS A 184 8.67 14.09 -20.10
C LYS A 184 8.92 12.64 -19.68
N ILE A 185 9.17 12.39 -18.39
CA ILE A 185 9.32 11.03 -17.85
C ILE A 185 8.03 10.22 -18.08
N LEU A 186 6.87 10.85 -17.84
CA LEU A 186 5.59 10.20 -18.08
C LEU A 186 5.31 10.00 -19.58
N ASP A 187 5.68 10.91 -20.47
CA ASP A 187 5.54 10.71 -21.92
C ASP A 187 6.24 9.43 -22.41
N ASP A 188 7.44 9.14 -21.88
CA ASP A 188 8.17 7.91 -22.20
C ASP A 188 7.45 6.64 -21.71
N MET A 189 6.68 6.76 -20.62
CA MET A 189 5.95 5.65 -20.00
C MET A 189 4.53 5.47 -20.52
N ALA A 190 3.93 6.53 -21.08
CA ALA A 190 2.52 6.55 -21.51
C ALA A 190 2.20 5.51 -22.60
N LYS A 191 3.21 5.02 -23.33
CA LYS A 191 3.04 3.99 -24.37
C LYS A 191 3.07 2.57 -23.83
N SER A 192 3.73 2.35 -22.68
CA SER A 192 3.98 1.00 -22.14
C SER A 192 3.23 0.73 -20.83
N GLU A 193 2.87 1.76 -20.07
CA GLU A 193 2.26 1.62 -18.76
C GLU A 193 0.87 2.23 -18.69
N LYS A 194 0.00 1.62 -17.87
CA LYS A 194 -1.32 2.15 -17.57
C LYS A 194 -1.22 3.36 -16.65
N PHE A 195 -1.89 4.44 -17.02
CA PHE A 195 -1.96 5.66 -16.23
C PHE A 195 -3.22 5.70 -15.38
N LEU A 196 -3.04 6.10 -14.12
CA LEU A 196 -4.10 6.49 -13.21
C LEU A 196 -3.93 7.99 -12.96
N ILE A 197 -4.81 8.79 -13.54
CA ILE A 197 -4.74 10.25 -13.47
C ILE A 197 -5.85 10.75 -12.55
N TYR A 198 -5.48 11.58 -11.59
CA TYR A 198 -6.37 12.27 -10.67
C TYR A 198 -6.08 13.76 -10.76
N SER A 199 -7.10 14.59 -10.92
CA SER A 199 -6.92 16.04 -10.96
C SER A 199 -8.08 16.76 -10.27
N THR A 200 -7.77 17.93 -9.73
CA THR A 200 -8.75 18.93 -9.28
C THR A 200 -9.43 19.65 -10.46
N SER A 201 -8.81 19.61 -11.64
CA SER A 201 -9.34 20.22 -12.87
C SER A 201 -9.86 19.19 -13.86
N SER A 202 -10.86 19.57 -14.65
CA SER A 202 -11.44 18.70 -15.67
C SER A 202 -10.50 18.45 -16.84
N PHE A 203 -10.46 17.21 -17.33
CA PHE A 203 -9.76 16.81 -18.55
C PHE A 203 -10.54 15.74 -19.31
N ASN A 204 -10.17 15.51 -20.57
CA ASN A 204 -10.82 14.55 -21.46
C ASN A 204 -10.80 13.12 -20.90
N TYR A 205 -11.91 12.41 -21.11
CA TYR A 205 -12.13 11.04 -20.62
C TYR A 205 -12.08 10.87 -19.10
N SER A 206 -11.99 11.97 -18.34
CA SER A 206 -12.07 11.92 -16.89
C SER A 206 -13.51 11.67 -16.44
N THR A 207 -13.65 10.83 -15.42
CA THR A 207 -14.90 10.61 -14.68
C THR A 207 -14.91 11.51 -13.46
N VAL A 208 -16.02 12.21 -13.27
CA VAL A 208 -16.23 13.08 -12.11
C VAL A 208 -16.56 12.21 -10.89
N THR A 209 -15.71 12.26 -9.87
CA THR A 209 -15.94 11.58 -8.59
C THR A 209 -16.21 12.62 -7.49
N PRO A 210 -17.44 12.69 -6.95
CA PRO A 210 -17.76 13.62 -5.87
C PRO A 210 -17.24 13.11 -4.52
N ILE A 211 -17.12 14.02 -3.56
CA ILE A 211 -16.86 13.68 -2.16
C ILE A 211 -18.18 13.37 -1.46
N ILE A 212 -18.25 12.22 -0.80
CA ILE A 212 -19.43 11.75 -0.08
C ILE A 212 -19.14 11.84 1.41
N LYS A 213 -20.01 12.52 2.16
CA LYS A 213 -19.97 12.57 3.62
C LYS A 213 -21.00 11.61 4.21
N LYS A 214 -20.54 10.75 5.11
CA LYS A 214 -21.37 9.86 5.91
C LYS A 214 -21.21 10.19 7.38
N TYR A 215 -22.32 10.41 8.06
CA TYR A 215 -22.36 10.65 9.50
C TYR A 215 -22.88 9.42 10.24
N ILE A 216 -22.24 9.08 11.36
CA ILE A 216 -22.58 7.94 12.22
C ILE A 216 -22.53 8.41 13.67
N LYS A 217 -23.61 8.21 14.42
CA LYS A 217 -23.62 8.38 15.88
C LYS A 217 -23.44 7.02 16.55
N MET A 218 -22.44 6.89 17.41
CA MET A 218 -22.08 5.67 18.13
C MET A 218 -22.29 5.89 19.63
N GLY A 219 -22.72 4.86 20.36
CA GLY A 219 -22.72 4.89 21.83
C GLY A 219 -21.33 4.59 22.37
N SER A 220 -20.90 5.33 23.39
CA SER A 220 -19.69 5.02 24.17
C SER A 220 -19.95 5.16 25.66
N GLN A 221 -19.06 4.61 26.49
CA GLN A 221 -19.16 4.70 27.95
C GLN A 221 -19.09 6.15 28.47
N SER A 222 -18.42 7.04 27.72
CA SER A 222 -18.25 8.46 28.06
C SER A 222 -19.30 9.37 27.41
N GLY A 223 -20.29 8.83 26.68
CA GLY A 223 -21.30 9.61 25.97
C GLY A 223 -21.41 9.25 24.48
N PRO A 224 -22.24 9.97 23.70
CA PRO A 224 -22.33 9.75 22.27
C PRO A 224 -21.03 10.15 21.57
N LEU A 225 -20.56 9.31 20.65
CA LEU A 225 -19.47 9.62 19.73
C LEU A 225 -20.04 9.92 18.34
N HIS A 226 -19.56 11.00 17.75
CA HIS A 226 -19.94 11.48 16.44
C HIS A 226 -18.81 11.17 15.46
N ARG A 227 -19.10 10.32 14.47
CA ARG A 227 -18.15 9.96 13.43
C ARG A 227 -18.58 10.51 12.07
N HIS A 228 -17.73 11.32 11.48
CA HIS A 228 -17.89 11.82 10.11
C HIS A 228 -16.87 11.15 9.21
N ILE A 229 -17.32 10.54 8.13
CA ILE A 229 -16.49 9.84 7.14
C ILE A 229 -16.65 10.57 5.82
N PHE A 230 -15.55 11.13 5.32
CA PHE A 230 -15.46 11.64 3.96
C PHE A 230 -14.89 10.54 3.09
N SER A 231 -15.53 10.24 1.97
CA SER A 231 -15.11 9.23 1.01
C SER A 231 -15.07 9.82 -0.39
N GLY A 232 -14.04 9.48 -1.16
CA GLY A 232 -13.75 10.06 -2.47
C GLY A 232 -12.25 10.04 -2.74
N TYR A 233 -11.78 10.76 -3.76
CA TYR A 233 -10.34 10.97 -3.97
C TYR A 233 -9.95 12.32 -3.40
N LEU A 234 -9.44 12.32 -2.18
CA LEU A 234 -9.14 13.50 -1.38
C LEU A 234 -7.66 13.85 -1.51
N PHE A 235 -7.36 15.06 -1.98
CA PHE A 235 -5.99 15.57 -2.02
C PHE A 235 -5.53 16.06 -0.64
N PRO A 236 -4.21 16.12 -0.37
CA PRO A 236 -3.68 16.57 0.91
C PRO A 236 -4.18 17.96 1.35
N THR A 237 -4.38 18.89 0.41
CA THR A 237 -4.79 20.26 0.77
C THR A 237 -6.22 20.34 1.31
N LEU A 238 -7.14 19.56 0.74
CA LEU A 238 -8.48 19.42 1.30
C LEU A 238 -8.44 18.79 2.69
N ILE A 239 -7.55 17.82 2.90
CA ILE A 239 -7.41 17.14 4.17
C ILE A 239 -6.83 18.06 5.25
N ASP A 240 -5.87 18.90 4.89
CA ASP A 240 -5.33 19.95 5.76
C ASP A 240 -6.44 20.95 6.12
N ALA A 241 -7.30 21.32 5.16
CA ALA A 241 -8.44 22.20 5.42
C ALA A 241 -9.47 21.56 6.38
N LEU A 242 -9.83 20.30 6.15
CA LEU A 242 -10.73 19.54 7.04
C LEU A 242 -10.12 19.35 8.43
N GLN A 243 -8.80 19.23 8.54
CA GLN A 243 -8.10 19.13 9.83
C GLN A 243 -8.11 20.42 10.59
N ARG A 244 -7.97 21.58 9.94
CA ARG A 244 -8.07 22.88 10.63
C ARG A 244 -9.44 23.11 11.26
N VAL A 245 -10.52 22.67 10.59
CA VAL A 245 -11.87 22.69 11.16
C VAL A 245 -11.97 21.78 12.39
N TYR A 246 -11.08 20.80 12.52
CA TYR A 246 -11.11 19.76 13.54
C TYR A 246 -10.03 19.91 14.64
N GLU A 247 -8.97 20.69 14.44
CA GLU A 247 -7.87 20.85 15.40
C GLU A 247 -8.31 21.50 16.73
N ASP A 248 -9.55 21.98 16.82
CA ASP A 248 -10.18 22.33 18.10
C ASP A 248 -10.58 21.10 18.95
N GLU A 249 -10.60 19.87 18.41
CA GLU A 249 -11.07 18.68 19.12
C GLU A 249 -10.22 17.41 18.86
N LYS A 250 -9.70 16.82 19.93
CA LYS A 250 -8.81 15.65 19.92
C LYS A 250 -9.51 14.38 19.40
N ALA A 251 -9.29 13.98 18.14
CA ALA A 251 -9.13 12.58 17.64
C ALA A 251 -9.35 12.44 16.11
N ILE A 252 -8.27 12.47 15.32
CA ILE A 252 -8.31 12.24 13.87
C ILE A 252 -7.75 10.84 13.56
N LYS A 253 -8.49 10.01 12.81
CA LYS A 253 -7.98 8.75 12.23
C LYS A 253 -7.99 8.85 10.70
N LYS A 254 -6.80 9.04 10.11
CA LYS A 254 -6.60 9.13 8.64
C LYS A 254 -6.44 7.72 8.05
N TYR A 255 -7.14 7.42 6.94
CA TYR A 255 -6.94 6.18 6.19
C TYR A 255 -6.33 6.51 4.82
N MET A 256 -5.17 5.93 4.53
CA MET A 256 -4.45 6.16 3.28
C MET A 256 -4.92 5.21 2.18
N VAL A 257 -4.95 5.69 0.94
CA VAL A 257 -5.02 4.80 -0.22
C VAL A 257 -3.63 4.31 -0.54
N SER A 258 -3.50 2.99 -0.63
CA SER A 258 -2.39 2.41 -1.37
C SER A 258 -2.66 2.61 -2.86
N LEU A 259 -1.88 3.48 -3.50
CA LEU A 259 -1.79 3.53 -4.96
C LEU A 259 -0.99 2.29 -5.37
N HIS A 260 -1.68 1.25 -5.84
CA HIS A 260 -1.09 0.07 -6.48
C HIS A 260 -1.37 0.13 -7.97
#